data_AF-A0A925WIB2-F1
#
_entry.id   AF-A0A925WIB2-F1
#
_cell.length_a   1.000
_cell.length_b   1.000
_cell.length_c   1.000
_cell.angle_alpha   90.00
_cell.angle_beta   90.00
_cell.angle_gamma   90.00
#
_symmetry.space_group_name_H-M   'P 1'
#
loop_
_entity.id
_entity.type
_entity.pdbx_description
1 polymer ?
#
loop_
_entity_poly.entity_id
_entity_poly.type
_entity_poly.pdbx_seq_one_letter_code
_entity_poly.pdbx_strand_id
1 'polypeptide(L)'
;MLGGYDMNQFGIASQGKLIEKKNVAEAFTSGHGSPFVAQVSMANAAKLYKAMLDGLEYRGTAFFQAYTTCQPEHGVADNMSADQAKMVRDARGMPEFVFNPRRGETTQEAFDLKGNPSVDRDWWRTKYATTGEEYNYTVAHWALTEGRFRKHVKAIKEEDISEMIHFDDMLIFVTQEDVIYRRVFDQNHRSCVPNFGVYIKAEIGGKMKYYAVSRQMVLFAVERRKAWRMLQSKAGITNKDYLTQKALLAKLDKGELQLAELQARTRELFNAELATMK
;
A
#
# COMPACT_ATOMS: atom_id res chain seq x y z
N MET A 1 11.19 13.11 -12.70
CA MET A 1 10.10 12.24 -12.18
C MET A 1 10.27 12.08 -10.67
N LEU A 2 9.21 12.26 -9.87
CA LEU A 2 9.21 11.84 -8.46
C LEU A 2 9.12 10.29 -8.39
N GLY A 3 10.20 9.64 -8.84
CA GLY A 3 10.40 8.21 -9.10
C GLY A 3 10.28 7.33 -7.86
N GLY A 4 9.08 7.27 -7.29
CA GLY A 4 8.74 6.47 -6.12
C GLY A 4 8.53 4.99 -6.41
N TYR A 5 8.15 4.66 -7.64
CA TYR A 5 7.71 3.32 -8.04
C TYR A 5 8.54 2.75 -9.20
N ASP A 6 9.72 3.31 -9.46
CA ASP A 6 10.56 2.79 -10.52
C ASP A 6 11.24 1.49 -10.05
N MET A 7 10.57 0.39 -10.37
CA MET A 7 11.04 -0.97 -10.13
C MET A 7 11.66 -1.59 -11.40
N ASN A 8 11.86 -0.80 -12.47
CA ASN A 8 12.41 -1.30 -13.72
C ASN A 8 13.91 -1.62 -13.64
N GLN A 9 14.63 -1.02 -12.70
CA GLN A 9 16.07 -1.26 -12.50
C GLN A 9 16.31 -2.66 -11.91
N PHE A 10 16.35 -3.67 -12.76
CA PHE A 10 16.46 -5.07 -12.36
C PHE A 10 17.66 -5.77 -13.03
N GLY A 11 18.49 -6.45 -12.24
CA GLY A 11 19.70 -7.14 -12.68
C GLY A 11 20.49 -7.69 -11.48
N ILE A 12 21.78 -8.00 -11.72
CA ILE A 12 22.66 -8.54 -10.68
C ILE A 12 22.93 -7.49 -9.59
N ALA A 13 23.11 -6.23 -9.97
CA ALA A 13 23.48 -5.15 -9.05
C ALA A 13 22.29 -4.45 -8.38
N SER A 14 21.08 -4.57 -8.93
CA SER A 14 19.88 -3.91 -8.41
C SER A 14 18.67 -4.79 -8.67
N GLN A 15 17.74 -4.86 -7.74
CA GLN A 15 16.51 -5.65 -7.85
C GLN A 15 15.28 -4.76 -7.69
N GLY A 16 15.33 -3.57 -8.29
CA GLY A 16 14.36 -2.50 -8.09
C GLY A 16 14.72 -1.61 -6.90
N LYS A 17 13.87 -0.61 -6.66
CA LYS A 17 14.08 0.39 -5.63
C LYS A 17 13.89 -0.19 -4.22
N LEU A 18 14.86 0.03 -3.34
CA LEU A 18 14.85 -0.40 -1.93
C LEU A 18 14.69 0.74 -0.92
N ILE A 19 14.55 1.98 -1.40
CA ILE A 19 14.34 3.16 -0.54
C ILE A 19 12.88 3.61 -0.62
N GLU A 20 12.37 4.11 0.51
CA GLU A 20 11.00 4.63 0.61
C GLU A 20 10.78 5.74 -0.44
N LYS A 21 9.54 5.87 -0.95
CA LYS A 21 9.22 7.04 -1.79
C LYS A 21 9.23 8.27 -0.91
N LYS A 22 9.95 9.29 -1.34
CA LYS A 22 9.79 10.64 -0.78
C LYS A 22 8.36 11.14 -1.08
N ASN A 23 7.53 11.21 -0.04
CA ASN A 23 6.18 11.79 -0.13
C ASN A 23 6.28 13.32 -0.06
N VAL A 24 6.48 13.97 -1.22
CA VAL A 24 6.72 15.42 -1.28
C VAL A 24 5.54 16.23 -0.75
N ALA A 25 4.31 15.94 -1.20
CA ALA A 25 3.12 16.60 -0.68
C ALA A 25 3.02 16.46 0.84
N GLU A 26 3.21 15.25 1.36
CA GLU A 26 3.13 14.99 2.80
C GLU A 26 4.21 15.73 3.59
N ALA A 27 5.42 15.90 3.04
CA ALA A 27 6.48 16.66 3.68
C ALA A 27 6.12 18.15 3.87
N PHE A 28 5.24 18.71 3.03
CA PHE A 28 4.77 20.08 3.14
C PHE A 28 3.59 20.28 4.11
N THR A 29 3.12 19.22 4.77
CA THR A 29 2.06 19.34 5.79
C THR A 29 2.59 19.57 7.21
N SER A 30 3.91 19.58 7.38
CA SER A 30 4.57 19.75 8.68
C SER A 30 5.21 21.14 8.78
N GLY A 31 4.83 21.93 9.79
CA GLY A 31 5.42 23.25 10.06
C GLY A 31 4.39 24.33 10.48
N HIS A 32 4.89 25.46 10.99
CA HIS A 32 4.05 26.63 11.28
C HIS A 32 3.74 27.42 9.98
N GLY A 33 2.54 28.00 9.88
CA GLY A 33 2.09 28.69 8.66
C GLY A 33 1.88 27.76 7.47
N SER A 34 1.58 26.48 7.72
CA SER A 34 1.58 25.42 6.71
C SER A 34 0.72 25.77 5.49
N PRO A 35 1.15 25.41 4.27
CA PRO A 35 0.41 25.64 3.04
C PRO A 35 -0.88 24.80 2.98
N PHE A 36 -1.81 25.19 2.12
CA PHE A 36 -2.82 24.26 1.62
C PHE A 36 -2.10 23.21 0.78
N VAL A 37 -2.29 21.92 1.07
CA VAL A 37 -1.63 20.83 0.34
C VAL A 37 -2.67 19.84 -0.14
N ALA A 38 -2.61 19.47 -1.42
CA ALA A 38 -3.46 18.42 -1.97
C ALA A 38 -2.64 17.41 -2.77
N GLN A 39 -2.71 16.14 -2.39
CA GLN A 39 -2.31 15.01 -3.23
C GLN A 39 -3.57 14.42 -3.85
N VAL A 40 -3.70 14.57 -5.17
CA VAL A 40 -4.94 14.32 -5.91
C VAL A 40 -4.63 13.57 -7.21
N SER A 41 -5.66 13.00 -7.82
CA SER A 41 -5.53 12.23 -9.05
C SER A 41 -6.57 12.66 -10.07
N MET A 42 -6.21 12.63 -11.35
CA MET A 42 -7.18 12.78 -12.45
C MET A 42 -8.28 11.71 -12.43
N ALA A 43 -8.04 10.58 -11.76
CA ALA A 43 -9.05 9.54 -11.54
C ALA A 43 -10.27 10.02 -10.72
N ASN A 44 -10.11 11.09 -9.95
CA ASN A 44 -11.18 11.72 -9.18
C ASN A 44 -11.30 13.19 -9.56
N ALA A 45 -11.80 13.45 -10.77
CA ALA A 45 -11.92 14.79 -11.32
C ALA A 45 -12.66 15.76 -10.38
N ALA A 46 -13.75 15.31 -9.75
CA ALA A 46 -14.51 16.12 -8.80
C ALA A 46 -13.65 16.60 -7.62
N LYS A 47 -12.88 15.68 -6.99
CA LYS A 47 -11.99 16.03 -5.88
C LYS A 47 -10.82 16.90 -6.34
N LEU A 48 -10.25 16.61 -7.51
CA LEU A 48 -9.16 17.40 -8.10
C LEU A 48 -9.59 18.87 -8.28
N TYR A 49 -10.71 19.12 -8.95
CA TYR A 49 -11.22 20.47 -9.18
C TYR A 49 -11.59 21.17 -7.88
N LYS A 50 -12.26 20.46 -6.95
CA LYS A 50 -12.59 21.04 -5.64
C LYS A 50 -11.34 21.44 -4.86
N ALA A 51 -10.31 20.59 -4.83
CA ALA A 51 -9.05 20.91 -4.16
C ALA A 51 -8.35 22.11 -4.81
N MET A 52 -8.33 22.18 -6.15
CA MET A 52 -7.77 23.32 -6.88
C MET A 52 -8.47 24.63 -6.53
N LEU A 53 -9.80 24.65 -6.53
CA LEU A 53 -10.58 25.83 -6.15
C LEU A 53 -10.34 26.22 -4.69
N ASP A 54 -10.37 25.25 -3.76
CA ASP A 54 -10.14 25.50 -2.34
C ASP A 54 -8.70 26.02 -2.07
N GLY A 55 -7.71 25.56 -2.83
CA GLY A 55 -6.34 26.07 -2.71
C GLY A 55 -6.12 27.42 -3.39
N LEU A 56 -6.85 27.73 -4.48
CA LEU A 56 -6.82 29.05 -5.11
C LEU A 56 -7.46 30.13 -4.22
N GLU A 57 -8.50 29.77 -3.47
CA GLU A 57 -9.15 30.67 -2.51
C GLU A 57 -8.35 30.82 -1.20
N TYR A 58 -7.43 29.88 -0.92
CA TYR A 58 -6.61 29.94 0.29
C TYR A 58 -5.68 31.16 0.25
N ARG A 59 -5.78 32.03 1.26
CA ARG A 59 -4.93 33.21 1.42
C ARG A 59 -3.55 32.86 1.96
N GLY A 60 -2.82 32.03 1.22
CA GLY A 60 -1.48 31.57 1.55
C GLY A 60 -0.89 30.79 0.38
N THR A 61 0.14 29.98 0.63
CA THR A 61 0.71 29.11 -0.40
C THR A 61 -0.13 27.84 -0.55
N ALA A 62 -0.37 27.42 -1.80
CA ALA A 62 -0.99 26.14 -2.12
C ALA A 62 -0.02 25.25 -2.90
N PHE A 63 0.04 23.97 -2.54
CA PHE A 63 0.82 22.94 -3.23
C PHE A 63 -0.08 21.81 -3.70
N PHE A 64 0.01 21.48 -4.99
CA PHE A 64 -0.75 20.41 -5.61
C PHE A 64 0.19 19.34 -6.18
N GLN A 65 0.04 18.11 -5.71
CA GLN A 65 0.67 16.94 -6.30
C GLN A 65 -0.40 16.11 -7.01
N ALA A 66 -0.52 16.29 -8.31
CA ALA A 66 -1.44 15.53 -9.16
C ALA A 66 -0.75 14.28 -9.71
N TYR A 67 -1.30 13.09 -9.43
CA TYR A 67 -0.83 11.87 -10.09
C TYR A 67 -1.42 11.75 -11.49
N THR A 68 -0.54 11.49 -12.46
CA THR A 68 -0.89 11.10 -13.82
C THR A 68 -0.10 9.85 -14.20
N THR A 69 -0.74 8.98 -14.95
CA THR A 69 -0.12 7.78 -15.51
C THR A 69 0.71 8.17 -16.73
N CYS A 70 1.93 7.66 -16.81
CA CYS A 70 2.80 7.85 -17.97
C CYS A 70 2.83 6.55 -18.76
N GLN A 71 2.23 6.55 -19.96
CA GLN A 71 1.92 5.34 -20.71
C GLN A 71 3.18 4.59 -21.16
N PRO A 72 4.15 5.24 -21.85
CA PRO A 72 5.36 4.54 -22.26
C PRO A 72 6.20 4.05 -21.07
N GLU A 73 6.39 4.87 -20.04
CA GLU A 73 7.27 4.56 -18.90
C GLU A 73 6.67 3.55 -17.93
N HIS A 74 5.35 3.56 -17.73
CA HIS A 74 4.67 2.59 -16.89
C HIS A 74 4.37 1.29 -17.66
N GLY A 75 4.44 1.32 -19.00
CA GLY A 75 4.13 0.18 -19.85
C GLY A 75 2.65 -0.17 -19.80
N VAL A 76 1.79 0.83 -20.03
CA VAL A 76 0.33 0.70 -20.07
C VAL A 76 -0.22 1.22 -21.39
N ALA A 77 -1.42 0.79 -21.78
CA ALA A 77 -2.04 1.25 -23.02
C ALA A 77 -2.49 2.73 -22.96
N ASP A 78 -2.53 3.39 -24.11
CA ASP A 78 -2.77 4.83 -24.24
C ASP A 78 -4.10 5.31 -23.63
N ASN A 79 -5.13 4.47 -23.70
CA ASN A 79 -6.46 4.76 -23.17
C ASN A 79 -6.62 4.48 -21.66
N MET A 80 -5.60 3.92 -20.98
CA MET A 80 -5.73 3.40 -19.61
C MET A 80 -5.37 4.41 -18.50
N SER A 81 -5.14 5.68 -18.86
CA SER A 81 -4.62 6.70 -17.95
C SER A 81 -5.43 6.85 -16.67
N ALA A 82 -6.75 7.00 -16.81
CA ALA A 82 -7.68 7.21 -15.70
C ALA A 82 -7.83 5.96 -14.83
N ASP A 83 -7.92 4.78 -15.45
CA ASP A 83 -8.04 3.50 -14.75
C ASP A 83 -6.80 3.21 -13.89
N GLN A 84 -5.60 3.41 -14.45
CA GLN A 84 -4.34 3.23 -13.71
C GLN A 84 -4.19 4.25 -12.58
N ALA A 85 -4.62 5.49 -12.81
CA ALA A 85 -4.63 6.54 -11.80
C ALA A 85 -5.63 6.25 -10.66
N LYS A 86 -6.71 5.51 -10.93
CA LYS A 86 -7.64 5.01 -9.91
C LYS A 86 -7.04 3.82 -9.15
N MET A 87 -6.50 2.84 -9.87
CA MET A 87 -5.89 1.64 -9.28
C MET A 87 -4.73 1.97 -8.36
N VAL A 88 -3.84 2.91 -8.72
CA VAL A 88 -2.73 3.31 -7.85
C VAL A 88 -3.19 3.98 -6.56
N ARG A 89 -4.32 4.72 -6.57
CA ARG A 89 -4.91 5.30 -5.36
C ARG A 89 -5.45 4.18 -4.48
N ASP A 90 -6.24 3.31 -5.07
CA ASP A 90 -6.93 2.24 -4.34
C ASP A 90 -5.96 1.22 -3.76
N ALA A 91 -4.84 0.96 -4.45
CA ALA A 91 -3.74 0.11 -4.01
C ALA A 91 -2.80 0.76 -2.97
N ARG A 92 -3.08 1.98 -2.48
CA ARG A 92 -2.17 2.77 -1.60
C ARG A 92 -0.83 3.10 -2.23
N GLY A 93 -0.70 3.00 -3.54
CA GLY A 93 0.45 3.53 -4.27
C GLY A 93 0.56 5.04 -4.01
N MET A 94 -0.45 5.78 -4.46
CA MET A 94 -0.59 7.24 -4.29
C MET A 94 -1.98 7.57 -3.73
N PRO A 95 -2.21 7.34 -2.42
CA PRO A 95 -3.50 7.66 -1.78
C PRO A 95 -3.76 9.16 -1.84
N GLU A 96 -5.03 9.57 -1.92
CA GLU A 96 -5.39 10.99 -2.00
C GLU A 96 -5.50 11.62 -0.62
N PHE A 97 -5.07 12.87 -0.46
CA PHE A 97 -5.34 13.63 0.75
C PHE A 97 -5.43 15.13 0.46
N VAL A 98 -6.14 15.85 1.32
CA VAL A 98 -6.12 17.31 1.38
C VAL A 98 -5.78 17.72 2.79
N PHE A 99 -4.81 18.61 2.94
CA PHE A 99 -4.51 19.31 4.17
C PHE A 99 -4.89 20.78 3.98
N ASN A 100 -5.94 21.21 4.69
CA ASN A 100 -6.49 22.55 4.61
C ASN A 100 -6.43 23.23 6.00
N PRO A 101 -5.46 24.13 6.23
CA PRO A 101 -5.30 24.85 7.49
C PRO A 101 -6.52 25.68 7.92
N ARG A 102 -7.47 25.96 7.02
CA ARG A 102 -8.70 26.71 7.33
C ARG A 102 -9.75 25.87 8.10
N ARG A 103 -9.56 24.55 8.22
CA ARG A 103 -10.56 23.64 8.80
C ARG A 103 -10.50 23.51 10.32
N GLY A 104 -9.44 23.98 10.95
CA GLY A 104 -9.26 23.90 12.40
C GLY A 104 -7.82 24.18 12.80
N GLU A 105 -7.55 24.11 14.09
CA GLU A 105 -6.24 24.40 14.67
C GLU A 105 -5.38 23.13 14.82
N THR A 106 -6.01 21.96 14.83
CA THR A 106 -5.31 20.67 14.95
C THR A 106 -5.04 20.04 13.58
N THR A 107 -3.98 19.24 13.49
CA THR A 107 -3.70 18.47 12.27
C THR A 107 -4.86 17.56 11.88
N GLN A 108 -5.56 16.98 12.85
CA GLN A 108 -6.66 16.04 12.61
C GLN A 108 -7.87 16.73 11.96
N GLU A 109 -8.16 17.98 12.31
CA GLU A 109 -9.23 18.77 11.66
C GLU A 109 -8.83 19.21 10.24
N ALA A 110 -7.55 19.53 10.05
CA ALA A 110 -7.02 20.01 8.78
C ALA A 110 -6.82 18.90 7.73
N PHE A 111 -6.58 17.65 8.16
CA PHE A 111 -6.25 16.52 7.28
C PHE A 111 -7.49 15.73 6.84
N ASP A 112 -7.66 15.53 5.54
CA ASP A 112 -8.80 14.83 4.95
C ASP A 112 -8.35 13.74 3.99
N LEU A 113 -8.73 12.50 4.34
CA LEU A 113 -8.45 11.28 3.58
C LEU A 113 -9.69 10.75 2.84
N LYS A 114 -10.80 11.49 2.78
CA LYS A 114 -12.01 11.07 2.06
C LYS A 114 -11.70 10.84 0.57
N GLY A 115 -12.28 9.81 -0.02
CA GLY A 115 -12.03 9.42 -1.43
C GLY A 115 -11.07 8.25 -1.59
N ASN A 116 -10.39 7.84 -0.52
CA ASN A 116 -9.74 6.53 -0.47
C ASN A 116 -10.76 5.48 0.03
N PRO A 117 -10.77 4.26 -0.51
CA PRO A 117 -11.65 3.20 -0.02
C PRO A 117 -11.10 2.57 1.27
N SER A 118 -11.96 1.98 2.11
CA SER A 118 -11.59 1.27 3.35
C SER A 118 -10.60 2.05 4.23
N VAL A 119 -10.97 3.28 4.60
CA VAL A 119 -10.04 4.25 5.19
C VAL A 119 -9.47 3.82 6.55
N ASP A 120 -10.16 2.95 7.30
CA ASP A 120 -9.75 2.43 8.61
C ASP A 120 -8.90 1.14 8.54
N ARG A 121 -8.59 0.68 7.33
CA ARG A 121 -7.83 -0.56 7.04
C ARG A 121 -6.55 -0.25 6.28
N ASP A 122 -5.61 -1.19 6.30
CA ASP A 122 -4.35 -1.07 5.55
C ASP A 122 -4.59 -1.00 4.04
N TRP A 123 -5.47 -1.84 3.52
CA TRP A 123 -5.73 -2.01 2.10
C TRP A 123 -7.21 -1.82 1.77
N TRP A 124 -7.51 -1.59 0.49
CA TRP A 124 -8.89 -1.59 0.02
C TRP A 124 -9.46 -3.01 0.10
N ARG A 125 -10.54 -3.19 0.87
CA ARG A 125 -11.32 -4.43 0.86
C ARG A 125 -12.37 -4.38 -0.22
N THR A 126 -12.30 -5.33 -1.15
CA THR A 126 -13.23 -5.46 -2.27
C THR A 126 -13.48 -6.93 -2.59
N LYS A 127 -14.33 -7.22 -3.58
CA LYS A 127 -14.72 -8.57 -3.94
C LYS A 127 -14.22 -8.94 -5.32
N TYR A 128 -13.82 -10.19 -5.52
CA TYR A 128 -13.65 -10.72 -6.87
C TYR A 128 -15.00 -10.72 -7.58
N ALA A 129 -15.04 -10.32 -8.85
CA ALA A 129 -16.30 -10.18 -9.58
C ALA A 129 -16.92 -11.55 -9.88
N THR A 130 -16.08 -12.56 -10.13
CA THR A 130 -16.50 -13.92 -10.44
C THR A 130 -17.01 -14.71 -9.22
N THR A 131 -16.33 -14.62 -8.08
CA THR A 131 -16.64 -15.46 -6.90
C THR A 131 -17.37 -14.72 -5.79
N GLY A 132 -17.34 -13.39 -5.77
CA GLY A 132 -17.86 -12.58 -4.67
C GLY A 132 -17.03 -12.66 -3.37
N GLU A 133 -15.93 -13.42 -3.37
CA GLU A 133 -15.02 -13.54 -2.22
C GLU A 133 -14.31 -12.20 -1.96
N GLU A 134 -14.25 -11.80 -0.69
CA GLU A 134 -13.53 -10.59 -0.27
C GLU A 134 -12.01 -10.79 -0.29
N TYR A 135 -11.30 -9.76 -0.72
CA TYR A 135 -9.83 -9.72 -0.70
C TYR A 135 -9.32 -8.29 -0.49
N ASN A 136 -8.03 -8.18 -0.15
CA ASN A 136 -7.32 -6.91 -0.08
C ASN A 136 -6.71 -6.57 -1.44
N TYR A 137 -7.17 -5.49 -2.05
CA TYR A 137 -6.53 -4.92 -3.23
C TYR A 137 -5.28 -4.13 -2.82
N THR A 138 -4.12 -4.74 -3.04
CA THR A 138 -2.79 -4.21 -2.66
C THR A 138 -2.00 -3.70 -3.86
N VAL A 139 -0.82 -3.10 -3.61
CA VAL A 139 0.11 -2.74 -4.69
C VAL A 139 0.57 -3.90 -5.55
N ALA A 140 0.57 -5.13 -5.04
CA ALA A 140 0.91 -6.30 -5.85
C ALA A 140 -0.16 -6.56 -6.93
N HIS A 141 -1.43 -6.27 -6.65
CA HIS A 141 -2.52 -6.39 -7.62
C HIS A 141 -2.42 -5.31 -8.70
N TRP A 142 -2.20 -4.06 -8.30
CA TRP A 142 -1.94 -2.96 -9.25
C TRP A 142 -0.66 -3.20 -10.07
N ALA A 143 0.37 -3.79 -9.48
CA ALA A 143 1.61 -4.09 -10.20
C ALA A 143 1.41 -5.05 -11.38
N LEU A 144 0.38 -5.91 -11.35
CA LEU A 144 0.03 -6.77 -12.49
C LEU A 144 -0.42 -5.98 -13.71
N THR A 145 -0.89 -4.74 -13.53
CA THR A 145 -1.47 -3.92 -14.59
C THR A 145 -0.48 -2.96 -15.23
N GLU A 146 0.76 -2.89 -14.76
CA GLU A 146 1.80 -2.00 -15.31
C GLU A 146 3.06 -2.77 -15.70
N GLY A 147 3.51 -2.60 -16.95
CA GLY A 147 4.69 -3.25 -17.50
C GLY A 147 5.98 -2.96 -16.71
N ARG A 148 6.03 -1.88 -15.92
CA ARG A 148 7.18 -1.55 -15.08
C ARG A 148 7.48 -2.53 -13.94
N PHE A 149 6.51 -3.39 -13.58
CA PHE A 149 6.69 -4.41 -12.54
C PHE A 149 6.87 -5.83 -13.09
N ARG A 150 6.93 -6.02 -14.42
CA ARG A 150 6.96 -7.34 -15.07
C ARG A 150 8.07 -8.28 -14.59
N LYS A 151 9.18 -7.74 -14.06
CA LYS A 151 10.30 -8.54 -13.49
C LYS A 151 10.05 -9.02 -12.07
N HIS A 152 9.03 -8.47 -11.39
CA HIS A 152 8.68 -8.76 -10.01
C HIS A 152 7.52 -9.75 -9.87
N VAL A 153 7.01 -10.25 -10.98
CA VAL A 153 5.81 -11.09 -11.05
C VAL A 153 6.07 -12.25 -12.00
N LYS A 154 5.69 -13.47 -11.62
CA LYS A 154 5.71 -14.66 -12.47
C LYS A 154 4.36 -15.36 -12.38
N ALA A 155 3.77 -15.68 -13.52
CA ALA A 155 2.59 -16.54 -13.55
C ALA A 155 2.96 -17.94 -13.04
N ILE A 156 2.11 -18.51 -12.21
CA ILE A 156 2.26 -19.86 -11.63
C ILE A 156 0.94 -20.62 -11.77
N LYS A 157 0.98 -21.94 -11.58
CA LYS A 157 -0.24 -22.76 -11.54
C LYS A 157 -0.86 -22.70 -10.15
N GLU A 158 -2.12 -23.12 -10.05
CA GLU A 158 -2.81 -23.19 -8.76
C GLU A 158 -2.17 -24.24 -7.84
N GLU A 159 -1.73 -25.36 -8.42
CA GLU A 159 -1.05 -26.42 -7.68
C GLU A 159 0.25 -25.95 -6.99
N ASP A 160 0.93 -24.93 -7.55
CA ASP A 160 2.19 -24.43 -7.00
C ASP A 160 1.99 -23.63 -5.70
N ILE A 161 0.76 -23.19 -5.38
CA ILE A 161 0.52 -22.30 -4.24
C ILE A 161 0.64 -23.01 -2.89
N SER A 162 0.59 -24.35 -2.84
CA SER A 162 0.69 -25.11 -1.58
C SER A 162 2.05 -24.93 -0.88
N GLU A 163 3.09 -24.69 -1.68
CA GLU A 163 4.47 -24.48 -1.20
C GLU A 163 4.81 -22.98 -1.02
N MET A 164 3.80 -22.10 -1.10
CA MET A 164 3.99 -20.66 -1.12
C MET A 164 3.19 -19.96 -0.02
N ILE A 165 3.69 -18.80 0.41
CA ILE A 165 3.02 -17.98 1.42
C ILE A 165 2.07 -17.01 0.71
N HIS A 166 0.82 -16.93 1.16
CA HIS A 166 -0.09 -15.91 0.61
C HIS A 166 0.39 -14.51 0.98
N PHE A 167 0.27 -13.56 0.05
CA PHE A 167 0.80 -12.19 0.21
C PHE A 167 0.35 -11.48 1.48
N ASP A 168 -0.95 -11.46 1.75
CA ASP A 168 -1.49 -10.83 2.96
C ASP A 168 -0.97 -11.48 4.25
N ASP A 169 -0.75 -12.79 4.25
CA ASP A 169 -0.26 -13.54 5.39
C ASP A 169 1.21 -13.17 5.66
N MET A 170 2.03 -13.09 4.61
CA MET A 170 3.42 -12.63 4.70
C MET A 170 3.49 -11.19 5.26
N LEU A 171 2.58 -10.30 4.86
CA LEU A 171 2.60 -8.91 5.33
C LEU A 171 2.40 -8.79 6.84
N ILE A 172 1.70 -9.73 7.49
CA ILE A 172 1.49 -9.72 8.95
C ILE A 172 2.82 -9.84 9.70
N PHE A 173 3.76 -10.65 9.18
CA PHE A 173 5.04 -10.92 9.85
C PHE A 173 6.12 -9.86 9.62
N VAL A 174 5.92 -8.94 8.68
CA VAL A 174 6.95 -7.96 8.29
C VAL A 174 6.53 -6.58 8.76
N THR A 175 7.41 -5.87 9.45
CA THR A 175 7.27 -4.43 9.76
C THR A 175 8.28 -3.62 8.95
N GLN A 176 8.12 -2.29 8.87
CA GLN A 176 9.15 -1.46 8.23
C GLN A 176 10.48 -1.53 8.98
N GLU A 177 10.44 -1.68 10.30
CA GLU A 177 11.64 -1.86 11.11
C GLU A 177 12.43 -3.10 10.66
N ASP A 178 11.74 -4.21 10.40
CA ASP A 178 12.36 -5.44 9.90
C ASP A 178 13.05 -5.24 8.53
N VAL A 179 12.50 -4.36 7.69
CA VAL A 179 13.10 -3.97 6.40
C VAL A 179 14.36 -3.14 6.62
N ILE A 180 14.30 -2.13 7.50
CA ILE A 180 15.42 -1.21 7.80
C ILE A 180 16.61 -1.99 8.37
N TYR A 181 16.36 -2.87 9.34
CA TYR A 181 17.40 -3.70 9.95
C TYR A 181 17.72 -4.97 9.14
N ARG A 182 17.21 -5.09 7.91
CA ARG A 182 17.51 -6.18 6.98
C ARG A 182 17.18 -7.59 7.52
N ARG A 183 16.27 -7.69 8.50
CA ARG A 183 15.79 -8.97 9.05
C ARG A 183 15.00 -9.79 8.02
N VAL A 184 14.46 -9.14 7.00
CA VAL A 184 13.77 -9.79 5.87
C VAL A 184 14.64 -10.72 5.02
N PHE A 185 15.95 -10.72 5.24
CA PHE A 185 16.91 -11.64 4.60
C PHE A 185 17.40 -12.76 5.52
N ASP A 186 17.12 -12.67 6.81
CA ASP A 186 17.51 -13.68 7.79
C ASP A 186 16.50 -14.82 7.80
N GLN A 187 16.91 -16.01 7.39
CA GLN A 187 16.06 -17.20 7.31
C GLN A 187 15.50 -17.64 8.66
N ASN A 188 16.15 -17.27 9.76
CA ASN A 188 15.72 -17.63 11.11
C ASN A 188 14.76 -16.59 11.72
N HIS A 189 14.57 -15.45 11.08
CA HIS A 189 13.69 -14.40 11.60
C HIS A 189 12.26 -14.54 11.06
N ARG A 190 11.25 -14.24 11.89
CA ARG A 190 9.81 -14.30 11.52
C ARG A 190 9.48 -13.51 10.25
N SER A 191 10.22 -12.44 9.99
CA SER A 191 10.00 -11.53 8.87
C SER A 191 10.74 -11.95 7.60
N CYS A 192 11.40 -13.12 7.57
CA CYS A 192 12.09 -13.58 6.38
C CYS A 192 11.13 -13.60 5.19
N VAL A 193 11.50 -12.94 4.10
CA VAL A 193 10.69 -12.97 2.87
C VAL A 193 11.42 -13.85 1.85
N PRO A 194 10.91 -15.03 1.49
CA PRO A 194 11.50 -15.83 0.42
C PRO A 194 11.32 -15.12 -0.92
N ASN A 195 12.38 -15.06 -1.74
CA ASN A 195 12.28 -14.42 -3.05
C ASN A 195 11.47 -15.30 -4.01
N PHE A 196 10.36 -14.77 -4.55
CA PHE A 196 9.38 -15.56 -5.31
C PHE A 196 8.78 -16.74 -4.54
N GLY A 197 8.80 -16.72 -3.20
CA GLY A 197 8.09 -17.69 -2.35
C GLY A 197 6.74 -17.17 -1.82
N VAL A 198 6.32 -16.00 -2.27
CA VAL A 198 5.06 -15.35 -1.89
C VAL A 198 4.18 -15.22 -3.13
N TYR A 199 2.88 -15.45 -3.00
CA TYR A 199 1.95 -15.37 -4.13
C TYR A 199 0.74 -14.47 -3.89
N ILE A 200 0.17 -13.96 -4.97
CA ILE A 200 -1.17 -13.35 -5.01
C ILE A 200 -2.06 -14.11 -5.99
N LYS A 201 -3.37 -14.01 -5.78
CA LYS A 201 -4.39 -14.40 -6.76
C LYS A 201 -5.12 -13.15 -7.25
N ALA A 202 -5.37 -13.07 -8.55
CA ALA A 202 -6.03 -11.94 -9.18
C ALA A 202 -6.98 -12.42 -10.28
N GLU A 203 -8.09 -11.72 -10.43
CA GLU A 203 -9.02 -11.97 -11.53
C GLU A 203 -8.58 -11.17 -12.76
N ILE A 204 -8.25 -11.86 -13.86
CA ILE A 204 -7.82 -11.24 -15.11
C ILE A 204 -8.63 -11.82 -16.26
N GLY A 205 -9.46 -10.96 -16.87
CA GLY A 205 -10.34 -11.36 -17.96
C GLY A 205 -11.39 -12.39 -17.53
N GLY A 206 -11.97 -12.22 -16.33
CA GLY A 206 -13.00 -13.11 -15.78
C GLY A 206 -12.49 -14.48 -15.32
N LYS A 207 -11.17 -14.65 -15.17
CA LYS A 207 -10.55 -15.89 -14.70
C LYS A 207 -9.61 -15.62 -13.54
N MET A 208 -9.66 -16.46 -12.52
CA MET A 208 -8.68 -16.44 -11.44
C MET A 208 -7.32 -16.91 -11.96
N LYS A 209 -6.29 -16.13 -11.68
CA LYS A 209 -4.89 -16.42 -12.02
C LYS A 209 -4.02 -16.20 -10.80
N TYR A 210 -2.94 -16.97 -10.74
CA TYR A 210 -1.99 -16.99 -9.63
C TYR A 210 -0.64 -16.46 -10.08
N TYR A 211 -0.01 -15.68 -9.19
CA TYR A 211 1.26 -15.04 -9.49
C TYR A 211 2.20 -15.11 -8.29
N ALA A 212 3.40 -15.66 -8.50
CA ALA A 212 4.51 -15.52 -7.59
C ALA A 212 5.07 -14.09 -7.68
N VAL A 213 5.34 -13.47 -6.53
CA VAL A 213 5.89 -12.12 -6.45
C VAL A 213 7.28 -12.12 -5.82
N SER A 214 8.17 -11.28 -6.34
CA SER A 214 9.52 -11.11 -5.79
C SER A 214 9.48 -10.60 -4.36
N ARG A 215 10.59 -10.81 -3.61
CA ARG A 215 10.77 -10.21 -2.28
C ARG A 215 10.50 -8.70 -2.29
N GLN A 216 10.98 -8.00 -3.30
CA GLN A 216 10.87 -6.55 -3.40
C GLN A 216 9.44 -6.06 -3.56
N MET A 217 8.55 -6.87 -4.15
CA MET A 217 7.13 -6.55 -4.19
C MET A 217 6.51 -6.55 -2.79
N VAL A 218 6.91 -7.50 -1.94
CA VAL A 218 6.49 -7.55 -0.53
C VAL A 218 7.03 -6.33 0.23
N LEU A 219 8.32 -6.01 0.06
CA LEU A 219 8.94 -4.84 0.71
C LEU A 219 8.28 -3.53 0.27
N PHE A 220 7.92 -3.42 -1.02
CA PHE A 220 7.19 -2.29 -1.55
C PHE A 220 5.81 -2.14 -0.88
N ALA A 221 5.09 -3.24 -0.68
CA ALA A 221 3.81 -3.21 0.04
C ALA A 221 3.96 -2.83 1.52
N VAL A 222 5.00 -3.32 2.21
CA VAL A 222 5.29 -2.95 3.61
C VAL A 222 5.50 -1.44 3.73
N GLU A 223 6.26 -0.86 2.80
CA GLU A 223 6.55 0.56 2.78
C GLU A 223 5.32 1.40 2.43
N ARG A 224 4.50 0.99 1.44
CA ARG A 224 3.21 1.66 1.16
C ARG A 224 2.25 1.62 2.34
N ARG A 225 2.16 0.47 3.01
CA ARG A 225 1.33 0.29 4.20
C ARG A 225 1.77 1.22 5.33
N LYS A 226 3.08 1.36 5.58
CA LYS A 226 3.59 2.33 6.55
C LYS A 226 3.18 3.76 6.16
N ALA A 227 3.39 4.16 4.91
CA ALA A 227 3.01 5.49 4.45
C ALA A 227 1.51 5.77 4.65
N TRP A 228 0.65 4.79 4.36
CA TRP A 228 -0.78 4.90 4.61
C TRP A 228 -1.13 5.04 6.10
N ARG A 229 -0.51 4.22 6.98
CA ARG A 229 -0.67 4.32 8.44
C ARG A 229 -0.24 5.69 8.99
N MET A 230 0.81 6.30 8.42
CA MET A 230 1.24 7.65 8.79
C MET A 230 0.19 8.72 8.41
N LEU A 231 -0.40 8.61 7.22
CA LEU A 231 -1.49 9.50 6.79
C LEU A 231 -2.71 9.35 7.70
N GLN A 232 -3.12 8.12 8.01
CA GLN A 232 -4.23 7.85 8.93
C GLN A 232 -3.97 8.48 10.30
N SER A 233 -2.77 8.30 10.85
CA SER A 233 -2.37 8.90 12.13
C SER A 233 -2.49 10.43 12.12
N LYS A 234 -2.05 11.10 11.06
CA LYS A 234 -2.20 12.56 10.90
C LYS A 234 -3.66 13.01 10.84
N ALA A 235 -4.51 12.20 10.23
CA ALA A 235 -5.96 12.44 10.14
C ALA A 235 -6.75 11.99 11.37
N GLY A 236 -6.09 11.51 12.44
CA GLY A 236 -6.77 11.00 13.64
C GLY A 236 -7.51 9.68 13.44
N ILE A 237 -7.20 8.94 12.38
CA ILE A 237 -7.84 7.66 12.04
C ILE A 237 -7.03 6.53 12.64
N THR A 238 -7.68 5.73 13.49
CA THR A 238 -7.08 4.52 14.05
C THR A 238 -7.15 3.38 13.04
N ASN A 239 -6.00 2.85 12.66
CA ASN A 239 -5.92 1.70 11.77
C ASN A 239 -6.01 0.39 12.58
N LYS A 240 -7.09 -0.36 12.36
CA LYS A 240 -7.36 -1.61 13.08
C LYS A 240 -6.35 -2.70 12.75
N ASP A 241 -5.97 -2.83 11.48
CA ASP A 241 -4.98 -3.82 11.04
C ASP A 241 -3.61 -3.59 11.68
N TYR A 242 -3.23 -2.32 11.87
CA TYR A 242 -1.99 -1.98 12.55
C TYR A 242 -1.99 -2.39 14.02
N LEU A 243 -3.07 -2.08 14.75
CA LEU A 243 -3.20 -2.44 16.16
C LEU A 243 -3.19 -3.96 16.33
N THR A 244 -3.94 -4.68 15.49
CA THR A 244 -3.95 -6.14 15.45
C THR A 244 -2.58 -6.73 15.16
N GLN A 245 -1.90 -6.24 14.11
CA GLN A 245 -0.56 -6.71 13.78
C GLN A 245 0.41 -6.50 14.94
N LYS A 246 0.39 -5.30 15.55
CA LYS A 246 1.24 -4.97 16.69
C LYS A 246 0.99 -5.90 17.88
N ALA A 247 -0.27 -6.20 18.19
CA ALA A 247 -0.64 -7.08 19.28
C ALA A 247 -0.17 -8.53 19.03
N LEU A 248 -0.38 -9.08 17.83
CA LEU A 248 0.09 -10.42 17.48
C LEU A 248 1.61 -10.54 17.52
N LEU A 249 2.33 -9.57 16.96
CA LEU A 249 3.79 -9.59 16.97
C LEU A 249 4.33 -9.46 18.41
N ALA A 250 3.68 -8.67 19.27
CA ALA A 250 4.05 -8.60 20.68
C ALA A 250 3.85 -9.94 21.41
N LYS A 251 2.81 -10.72 21.07
CA LYS A 251 2.61 -12.08 21.61
C LYS A 251 3.71 -13.04 21.16
N LEU A 252 4.14 -12.96 19.90
CA LEU A 252 5.30 -13.72 19.40
C LEU A 252 6.59 -13.34 20.14
N ASP A 253 6.86 -12.05 20.26
CA ASP A 253 8.10 -11.54 20.86
C ASP A 253 8.19 -11.87 22.36
N LYS A 254 7.05 -12.04 23.03
CA LYS A 254 6.96 -12.50 24.43
C LYS A 254 6.95 -14.04 24.59
N GLY A 255 6.86 -14.80 23.50
CA GLY A 255 6.73 -16.26 23.53
C GLY A 255 5.35 -16.76 23.96
N GLU A 256 4.34 -15.88 24.03
CA GLU A 256 2.94 -16.24 24.32
C GLU A 256 2.27 -16.94 23.13
N LEU A 257 2.83 -16.77 21.93
CA LEU A 257 2.42 -17.42 20.70
C LEU A 257 3.66 -17.97 19.99
N GLN A 258 3.59 -19.20 19.49
CA GLN A 258 4.70 -19.79 18.74
C GLN A 258 4.66 -19.36 17.27
N LEU A 259 5.83 -19.13 16.66
CA LEU A 259 5.90 -18.72 15.24
C LEU A 259 5.27 -19.76 14.31
N ALA A 260 5.55 -21.04 14.52
CA ALA A 260 4.98 -22.13 13.72
C ALA A 260 3.45 -22.19 13.83
N GLU A 261 2.90 -21.92 15.01
CA GLU A 261 1.45 -21.83 15.21
C GLU A 261 0.85 -20.65 14.46
N LEU A 262 1.47 -19.46 14.56
CA LEU A 262 0.99 -18.29 13.82
C LEU A 262 1.07 -18.52 12.32
N GLN A 263 2.15 -19.10 11.80
CA GLN A 263 2.29 -19.40 10.37
C GLN A 263 1.20 -20.36 9.88
N ALA A 264 0.90 -21.42 10.62
CA ALA A 264 -0.12 -22.40 10.25
C ALA A 264 -1.55 -21.84 10.26
N ARG A 265 -1.85 -20.86 11.12
CA ARG A 265 -3.22 -20.32 11.35
C ARG A 265 -3.27 -18.79 11.21
N THR A 266 -2.47 -18.23 10.31
CA THR A 266 -2.21 -16.78 10.21
C THR A 266 -3.49 -15.96 10.19
N ARG A 267 -4.41 -16.25 9.26
CA ARG A 267 -5.66 -15.48 9.09
C ARG A 267 -6.63 -15.66 10.23
N GLU A 268 -6.73 -16.87 10.77
CA GLU A 268 -7.64 -17.17 11.88
C GLU A 268 -7.23 -16.38 13.11
N LEU A 269 -5.96 -16.46 13.51
CA LEU A 269 -5.42 -15.75 14.66
C LEU A 269 -5.46 -14.23 14.46
N PHE A 270 -5.18 -13.76 13.23
CA PHE A 270 -5.31 -12.33 12.92
C PHE A 270 -6.74 -11.83 13.05
N ASN A 271 -7.72 -12.56 12.51
CA ASN A 271 -9.13 -12.18 12.60
C ASN A 271 -9.67 -12.27 14.03
N ALA A 272 -9.24 -13.27 14.81
CA ALA A 272 -9.58 -13.39 16.21
C ALA A 272 -9.05 -12.19 17.02
N GLU A 273 -7.80 -11.80 16.81
CA GLU A 273 -7.21 -10.63 17.46
C GLU A 273 -7.91 -9.34 17.00
N LEU A 274 -8.18 -9.20 15.70
CA LEU A 274 -8.88 -8.05 15.13
C LEU A 274 -10.27 -7.87 15.72
N ALA A 275 -10.99 -8.94 16.03
CA ALA A 275 -12.32 -8.88 16.65
C ALA A 275 -12.28 -8.31 18.09
N THR A 276 -11.11 -8.32 18.75
CA THR A 276 -10.93 -7.72 20.08
C THR A 276 -10.66 -6.21 20.02
N MET A 277 -10.25 -5.69 18.87
CA MET A 277 -9.93 -4.28 18.66
C MET A 277 -11.23 -3.50 18.41
N LYS A 278 -11.70 -2.76 19.43
CA LYS A 278 -12.88 -1.89 19.34
C LYS A 278 -12.63 -0.68 18.42
#